data_AF-A0A0M1JJM8-F1
#
_entry.id   AF-A0A0M1JJM8-F1
#
_cell.length_a   1.000
_cell.length_b   1.000
_cell.length_c   1.000
_cell.angle_alpha   90.00
_cell.angle_beta   90.00
_cell.angle_gamma   90.00
#
_symmetry.space_group_name_H-M   'P 1'
#
loop_
_entity.id
_entity.type
_entity.pdbx_description
1 polymer ?
#
loop_
_entity_poly.entity_id
_entity_poly.type
_entity_poly.pdbx_seq_one_letter_code
_entity_poly.pdbx_strand_id
1 'polypeptide(L)'
;MIETSSNSYYSQFDKAKTILVEPVDYATTERNYKLGVIASYRDNPLQDRKQQLATFVPFMTNYLMQLGTNYEFCIIVVEQSDDDRKFNRGKLLNVGFMLAKEQGCDYCIFHDIDLCPDDNMLGYYALFPYAPLHLAAVWPKYQHLELFFGGVCSLSMEHFTILDGYPNDFWGWGGEDEELYHRIVDHNMMILIPSKGSFVELEHIHTKTIPDAVNQQRFDQIAQRKHQVQSNGISNLQLTKLYEPEKLNSHASKYLVVL
;
A
#
# COMPACT_ATOMS: atom_id res chain seq x y z
N MET A 1 6.60 25.33 -30.38
CA MET A 1 5.28 24.84 -29.96
C MET A 1 5.43 23.37 -29.66
N ILE A 2 5.56 23.03 -28.38
CA ILE A 2 5.69 21.64 -27.92
C ILE A 2 4.26 21.15 -27.74
N GLU A 3 3.83 20.22 -28.57
CA GLU A 3 2.52 19.58 -28.45
C GLU A 3 2.44 18.89 -27.09
N THR A 4 1.56 19.41 -26.25
CA THR A 4 1.01 18.75 -25.08
C THR A 4 0.20 17.54 -25.56
N SER A 5 0.84 16.37 -25.67
CA SER A 5 0.15 15.09 -25.81
C SER A 5 -0.55 14.77 -24.49
N SER A 6 -1.75 15.29 -24.35
CA SER A 6 -2.66 15.00 -23.24
C SER A 6 -2.90 13.49 -23.11
N ASN A 7 -2.70 12.97 -21.90
CA ASN A 7 -3.04 11.63 -21.40
C ASN A 7 -4.16 10.89 -22.16
N SER A 8 -3.83 10.06 -23.16
CA SER A 8 -4.82 9.20 -23.83
C SER A 8 -5.23 7.98 -23.01
N TYR A 9 -4.33 7.47 -22.15
CA TYR A 9 -4.60 6.28 -21.33
C TYR A 9 -5.56 6.58 -20.17
N TYR A 10 -5.31 7.64 -19.40
CA TYR A 10 -6.09 7.93 -18.19
C TYR A 10 -7.45 8.56 -18.47
N SER A 11 -7.61 9.23 -19.62
CA SER A 11 -8.84 9.94 -19.97
C SER A 11 -10.02 9.03 -20.30
N GLN A 12 -9.79 7.73 -20.56
CA GLN A 12 -10.84 6.77 -20.87
C GLN A 12 -11.56 6.21 -19.62
N PHE A 13 -11.04 6.48 -18.41
CA PHE A 13 -11.52 5.87 -17.19
C PHE A 13 -12.29 6.85 -16.30
N ASP A 14 -13.30 6.33 -15.63
CA ASP A 14 -13.99 7.05 -14.56
C ASP A 14 -13.03 7.31 -13.39
N LYS A 15 -13.19 8.48 -12.76
CA LYS A 15 -12.35 8.94 -11.64
C LYS A 15 -13.16 8.93 -10.36
N ALA A 16 -12.56 8.42 -9.29
CA ALA A 16 -13.15 8.52 -7.96
C ALA A 16 -13.24 9.98 -7.54
N LYS A 17 -14.33 10.35 -6.85
CA LYS A 17 -14.42 11.65 -6.18
C LYS A 17 -13.36 11.71 -5.09
N THR A 18 -12.57 12.79 -5.04
CA THR A 18 -11.60 13.03 -3.98
C THR A 18 -12.12 14.02 -2.93
N ILE A 19 -11.76 13.81 -1.67
CA ILE A 19 -12.05 14.73 -0.56
C ILE A 19 -10.77 14.97 0.25
N LEU A 20 -10.45 16.24 0.45
CA LEU A 20 -9.42 16.67 1.39
C LEU A 20 -9.88 16.43 2.82
N VAL A 21 -9.02 15.81 3.62
CA VAL A 21 -9.25 15.56 5.05
C VAL A 21 -8.15 16.17 5.89
N GLU A 22 -8.51 16.60 7.10
CA GLU A 22 -7.57 17.05 8.13
C GLU A 22 -7.12 15.87 9.01
N PRO A 23 -5.94 15.94 9.64
CA PRO A 23 -5.50 14.89 10.55
C PRO A 23 -6.36 14.91 11.82
N VAL A 24 -6.50 13.76 12.48
CA VAL A 24 -7.16 13.75 13.80
C VAL A 24 -6.26 14.36 14.85
N ASP A 25 -6.87 15.03 15.82
CA ASP A 25 -6.20 15.34 17.09
C ASP A 25 -6.19 14.09 17.97
N TYR A 26 -5.16 13.27 17.78
CA TYR A 26 -4.99 12.00 18.47
C TYR A 26 -4.71 12.17 19.98
N ALA A 27 -4.35 13.37 20.44
CA ALA A 27 -4.12 13.63 21.86
C ALA A 27 -5.44 13.75 22.66
N THR A 28 -6.53 14.13 22.00
CA THR A 28 -7.83 14.40 22.64
C THR A 28 -8.92 13.40 22.25
N THR A 29 -8.63 12.51 21.29
CA THR A 29 -9.62 11.56 20.77
C THR A 29 -9.60 10.24 21.53
N GLU A 30 -10.69 9.90 22.22
CA GLU A 30 -10.89 8.55 22.78
C GLU A 30 -11.39 7.60 21.69
N ARG A 31 -10.45 7.01 20.94
CA ARG A 31 -10.75 5.92 19.99
C ARG A 31 -9.77 4.78 20.21
N ASN A 32 -10.30 3.59 20.42
CA ASN A 32 -9.50 2.37 20.54
C ASN A 32 -9.65 1.57 19.24
N TYR A 33 -8.81 1.90 18.26
CA TYR A 33 -8.66 1.11 17.03
C TYR A 33 -7.26 0.54 16.96
N LYS A 34 -7.14 -0.70 16.50
CA LYS A 34 -5.87 -1.35 16.26
C LYS A 34 -5.46 -1.20 14.79
N LEU A 35 -4.32 -0.56 14.57
CA LEU A 35 -3.72 -0.35 13.24
C LEU A 35 -2.81 -1.52 12.84
N GLY A 36 -2.97 -2.04 11.63
CA GLY A 36 -1.97 -2.88 10.97
C GLY A 36 -1.19 -2.13 9.89
N VAL A 37 0.09 -1.87 10.09
CA VAL A 37 0.97 -1.36 9.02
C VAL A 37 1.56 -2.54 8.26
N ILE A 38 1.26 -2.65 6.97
CA ILE A 38 1.66 -3.79 6.12
C ILE A 38 2.66 -3.29 5.08
N ALA A 39 3.85 -3.89 5.06
CA ALA A 39 4.87 -3.61 4.07
C ALA A 39 5.25 -4.87 3.30
N SER A 40 5.13 -4.83 1.97
CA SER A 40 5.67 -5.88 1.11
C SER A 40 7.18 -5.73 1.00
N TYR A 41 7.92 -6.83 1.08
CA TYR A 41 9.37 -6.82 1.11
C TYR A 41 9.96 -7.97 0.30
N ARG A 42 11.13 -7.74 -0.26
CA ARG A 42 12.05 -8.78 -0.71
C ARG A 42 13.44 -8.18 -0.70
N ASP A 43 14.40 -8.88 -0.11
CA ASP A 43 15.78 -8.41 -0.18
C ASP A 43 16.21 -8.36 -1.66
N ASN A 44 16.78 -7.22 -2.06
CA ASN A 44 17.24 -6.99 -3.41
C ASN A 44 18.53 -6.17 -3.33
N PRO A 45 19.68 -6.76 -3.70
CA PRO A 45 20.98 -6.10 -3.59
C PRO A 45 21.08 -4.85 -4.48
N LEU A 46 20.25 -4.70 -5.51
CA LEU A 46 20.24 -3.51 -6.37
C LEU A 46 19.57 -2.30 -5.70
N GLN A 47 18.67 -2.51 -4.75
CA GLN A 47 17.83 -1.46 -4.17
C GLN A 47 18.12 -1.19 -2.69
N ASP A 48 19.13 -1.85 -2.12
CA ASP A 48 19.49 -1.75 -0.70
C ASP A 48 18.30 -1.98 0.26
N ARG A 49 17.38 -2.89 -0.13
CA ARG A 49 16.14 -3.13 0.61
C ARG A 49 16.41 -3.56 2.05
N LYS A 50 17.48 -4.29 2.31
CA LYS A 50 17.90 -4.66 3.67
C LYS A 50 18.18 -3.43 4.55
N GLN A 51 18.90 -2.43 4.05
CA GLN A 51 19.15 -1.20 4.80
C GLN A 51 17.87 -0.39 4.98
N GLN A 52 17.00 -0.37 3.96
CA GLN A 52 15.70 0.30 4.06
C GLN A 52 14.80 -0.35 5.13
N LEU A 53 14.72 -1.68 5.18
CA LEU A 53 14.01 -2.40 6.25
C LEU A 53 14.59 -2.06 7.63
N ALA A 54 15.92 -2.03 7.74
CA ALA A 54 16.62 -1.68 8.98
C ALA A 54 16.38 -0.23 9.43
N THR A 55 16.05 0.67 8.51
CA THR A 55 15.64 2.06 8.80
C THR A 55 14.14 2.15 9.10
N PHE A 56 13.31 1.55 8.24
CA PHE A 56 11.85 1.65 8.26
C PHE A 56 11.24 1.14 9.57
N VAL A 57 11.63 -0.05 10.02
CA VAL A 57 11.04 -0.69 11.20
C VAL A 57 11.25 0.14 12.48
N PRO A 58 12.47 0.54 12.86
CA PRO A 58 12.65 1.38 14.04
C PRO A 58 12.03 2.77 13.85
N PHE A 59 12.12 3.36 12.65
CA PHE A 59 11.49 4.66 12.36
C PHE A 59 9.97 4.60 12.60
N MET A 60 9.26 3.69 11.94
CA MET A 60 7.80 3.56 12.05
C MET A 60 7.35 3.16 13.45
N THR A 61 8.13 2.30 14.14
CA THR A 61 7.82 1.95 15.53
C THR A 61 7.87 3.18 16.43
N ASN A 62 8.96 3.95 16.37
CA ASN A 62 9.10 5.17 17.18
C ASN A 62 8.08 6.24 16.78
N TYR A 63 7.81 6.36 15.49
CA TYR A 63 6.83 7.30 14.93
C TYR A 63 5.42 7.03 15.47
N LEU A 64 4.95 5.78 15.39
CA LEU A 64 3.60 5.41 15.84
C LEU A 64 3.47 5.40 17.36
N MET A 65 4.54 5.11 18.10
CA MET A 65 4.54 5.22 19.57
C MET A 65 4.23 6.65 20.07
N GLN A 66 4.45 7.69 19.25
CA GLN A 66 4.09 9.07 19.60
C GLN A 66 2.58 9.29 19.72
N LEU A 67 1.75 8.40 19.15
CA LEU A 67 0.29 8.44 19.33
C LEU A 67 -0.12 8.18 20.78
N GLY A 68 0.76 7.58 21.60
CA GLY A 68 0.50 7.26 22.99
C GLY A 68 -0.20 5.91 23.19
N THR A 69 -0.45 5.56 24.44
CA THR A 69 -0.89 4.20 24.85
C THR A 69 -2.31 3.84 24.46
N ASN A 70 -3.10 4.80 23.99
CA ASN A 70 -4.47 4.58 23.54
C ASN A 70 -4.56 4.05 22.10
N TYR A 71 -3.42 4.01 21.38
CA TYR A 71 -3.33 3.55 20.01
C TYR A 71 -2.53 2.25 19.94
N GLU A 72 -3.22 1.16 19.65
CA GLU A 72 -2.59 -0.13 19.41
C GLU A 72 -2.18 -0.25 17.93
N PHE A 73 -0.98 -0.76 17.67
CA PHE A 73 -0.55 -1.04 16.32
C PHE A 73 0.39 -2.25 16.24
N CYS A 74 0.45 -2.85 15.05
CA CYS A 74 1.47 -3.83 14.69
C CYS A 74 2.01 -3.53 13.28
N ILE A 75 3.30 -3.79 13.08
CA ILE A 75 3.97 -3.68 11.80
C ILE A 75 4.21 -5.11 11.27
N ILE A 76 3.69 -5.37 10.09
CA ILE A 76 3.72 -6.66 9.42
C ILE A 76 4.52 -6.50 8.13
N VAL A 77 5.73 -7.05 8.13
CA VAL A 77 6.56 -7.11 6.94
C VAL A 77 6.33 -8.47 6.28
N VAL A 78 5.93 -8.49 5.00
CA VAL A 78 5.71 -9.73 4.26
C VAL A 78 6.83 -9.89 3.23
N GLU A 79 7.73 -10.83 3.49
CA GLU A 79 8.89 -11.11 2.66
C GLU A 79 8.58 -12.20 1.63
N GLN A 80 8.68 -11.86 0.34
CA GLN A 80 8.65 -12.88 -0.71
C GLN A 80 9.98 -13.63 -0.73
N SER A 81 9.92 -14.96 -0.66
CA SER A 81 11.09 -15.83 -0.80
C SER A 81 11.76 -15.68 -2.17
N ASP A 82 13.01 -16.11 -2.26
CA ASP A 82 13.69 -16.29 -3.54
C ASP A 82 13.13 -17.53 -4.26
N ASP A 83 11.98 -17.35 -4.90
CA ASP A 83 11.19 -18.40 -5.57
C ASP A 83 11.32 -18.36 -7.10
N ASP A 84 12.36 -17.70 -7.61
CA ASP A 84 12.62 -17.44 -9.03
C ASP A 84 11.53 -16.61 -9.75
N ARG A 85 10.53 -16.08 -9.03
CA ARG A 85 9.47 -15.25 -9.61
C ARG A 85 9.80 -13.77 -9.49
N LYS A 86 9.17 -12.94 -10.32
CA LYS A 86 9.21 -11.48 -10.14
C LYS A 86 8.57 -11.09 -8.80
N PHE A 87 8.80 -9.86 -8.35
CA PHE A 87 8.17 -9.37 -7.13
C PHE A 87 6.66 -9.28 -7.35
N ASN A 88 5.86 -9.66 -6.37
CA ASN A 88 4.41 -9.52 -6.44
C ASN A 88 3.91 -8.73 -5.22
N ARG A 89 4.00 -7.40 -5.33
CA ARG A 89 3.62 -6.47 -4.27
C ARG A 89 2.17 -6.69 -3.83
N GLY A 90 1.22 -6.67 -4.76
CA GLY A 90 -0.21 -6.83 -4.46
C GLY A 90 -0.52 -8.12 -3.70
N LYS A 91 0.00 -9.26 -4.14
CA LYS A 91 -0.20 -10.55 -3.46
C LYS A 91 0.40 -10.57 -2.05
N LEU A 92 1.56 -9.94 -1.84
CA LEU A 92 2.16 -9.83 -0.50
C LEU A 92 1.33 -8.92 0.43
N LEU A 93 0.78 -7.83 -0.09
CA LEU A 93 -0.12 -6.95 0.68
C LEU A 93 -1.42 -7.68 1.07
N ASN A 94 -1.96 -8.53 0.20
CA ASN A 94 -3.08 -9.42 0.53
C ASN A 94 -2.74 -10.41 1.67
N VAL A 95 -1.53 -11.00 1.66
CA VAL A 95 -1.06 -11.86 2.76
C VAL A 95 -0.98 -11.07 4.07
N GLY A 96 -0.40 -9.87 4.02
CA GLY A 96 -0.30 -9.00 5.19
C GLY A 96 -1.66 -8.58 5.75
N PHE A 97 -2.65 -8.39 4.88
CA PHE A 97 -4.03 -8.12 5.29
C PHE A 97 -4.63 -9.28 6.07
N MET A 98 -4.43 -10.52 5.60
CA MET A 98 -4.92 -11.71 6.32
C MET A 98 -4.27 -11.83 7.71
N LEU A 99 -2.96 -11.57 7.80
CA LEU A 99 -2.23 -11.54 9.08
C LEU A 99 -2.71 -10.43 10.02
N ALA A 100 -3.00 -9.24 9.49
CA ALA A 100 -3.53 -8.13 10.28
C ALA A 100 -4.94 -8.45 10.81
N LYS A 101 -5.77 -9.09 9.99
CA LYS A 101 -7.10 -9.56 10.38
C LYS A 101 -7.04 -10.60 11.51
N GLU A 102 -6.12 -11.56 11.44
CA GLU A 102 -5.88 -12.54 12.50
C GLU A 102 -5.41 -11.89 13.81
N GLN A 103 -4.64 -10.81 13.71
CA GLN A 103 -4.22 -10.01 14.86
C GLN A 103 -5.30 -9.07 15.40
N GLY A 104 -6.50 -9.05 14.82
CA GLY A 104 -7.61 -8.22 15.27
C GLY A 104 -7.44 -6.73 14.98
N CYS A 105 -6.72 -6.37 13.91
CA CYS A 105 -6.66 -4.98 13.45
C CYS A 105 -8.03 -4.51 12.92
N ASP A 106 -8.34 -3.23 13.08
CA ASP A 106 -9.58 -2.60 12.59
C ASP A 106 -9.41 -1.98 11.21
N TYR A 107 -8.19 -1.57 10.88
CA TYR A 107 -7.80 -1.00 9.60
C TYR A 107 -6.33 -1.25 9.32
N CYS A 108 -5.97 -1.13 8.04
CA CYS A 108 -4.61 -1.34 7.57
C CYS A 108 -4.09 -0.12 6.83
N ILE A 109 -2.79 0.12 6.99
CA ILE A 109 -2.02 1.00 6.13
C ILE A 109 -1.06 0.14 5.31
N PHE A 110 -1.27 0.09 4.00
CA PHE A 110 -0.39 -0.57 3.04
C PHE A 110 0.72 0.38 2.66
N HIS A 111 1.97 -0.03 2.85
CA HIS A 111 3.09 0.89 2.95
C HIS A 111 4.30 0.41 2.13
N ASP A 112 4.85 1.27 1.29
CA ASP A 112 6.15 1.05 0.64
C ASP A 112 7.29 1.22 1.64
N ILE A 113 8.22 0.27 1.70
CA ILE A 113 9.23 0.23 2.76
C ILE A 113 10.27 1.35 2.70
N ASP A 114 10.33 2.07 1.58
CA ASP A 114 11.23 3.19 1.35
C ASP A 114 10.57 4.55 1.59
N LEU A 115 9.33 4.61 2.07
CA LEU A 115 8.69 5.88 2.41
C LEU A 115 8.71 6.11 3.93
N CYS A 116 9.10 7.32 4.33
CA CYS A 116 9.04 7.77 5.72
C CYS A 116 8.13 9.01 5.81
N PRO A 117 7.01 8.95 6.55
CA PRO A 117 6.15 10.12 6.76
C PRO A 117 6.84 11.22 7.59
N ASP A 118 6.48 12.49 7.34
CA ASP A 118 6.83 13.59 8.24
C ASP A 118 5.91 13.68 9.47
N ASP A 119 6.19 14.59 10.41
CA ASP A 119 5.41 14.71 11.65
C ASP A 119 3.95 15.13 11.41
N ASN A 120 3.65 15.85 10.33
CA ASN A 120 2.29 16.28 9.99
C ASN A 120 1.41 15.10 9.54
N MET A 121 2.02 13.97 9.19
CA MET A 121 1.30 12.78 8.76
C MET A 121 0.73 11.96 9.93
N LEU A 122 1.21 12.15 11.16
CA LEU A 122 0.97 11.21 12.26
C LEU A 122 -0.51 11.09 12.63
N GLY A 123 -1.23 12.22 12.62
CA GLY A 123 -2.67 12.23 12.87
C GLY A 123 -3.49 11.62 11.74
N TYR A 124 -2.94 11.40 10.55
CA TYR A 124 -3.62 10.60 9.52
C TYR A 124 -3.39 9.11 9.70
N TYR A 125 -2.26 8.70 10.30
CA TYR A 125 -2.04 7.30 10.66
C TYR A 125 -3.02 6.82 11.73
N ALA A 126 -3.45 7.72 12.62
CA ALA A 126 -4.47 7.47 13.64
C ALA A 126 -5.92 7.62 13.13
N LEU A 127 -6.12 8.10 11.90
CA LEU A 127 -7.45 8.33 11.34
C LEU A 127 -8.04 7.00 10.85
N PHE A 128 -9.11 6.56 11.50
CA PHE A 128 -9.89 5.43 10.99
C PHE A 128 -10.50 5.77 9.61
N PRO A 129 -10.19 5.00 8.56
CA PRO A 129 -10.60 5.31 7.20
C PRO A 129 -12.07 4.95 6.94
N TYR A 130 -12.96 5.94 7.01
CA TYR A 130 -14.38 5.82 6.63
C TYR A 130 -14.60 5.79 5.11
N ALA A 131 -13.54 6.02 4.34
CA ALA A 131 -13.41 5.72 2.92
C ALA A 131 -11.91 5.45 2.65
N PRO A 132 -11.53 4.79 1.54
CA PRO A 132 -10.12 4.61 1.18
C PRO A 132 -9.33 5.92 1.22
N LEU A 133 -8.22 5.95 1.95
CA LEU A 133 -7.40 7.14 2.17
C LEU A 133 -6.04 6.99 1.49
N HIS A 134 -5.74 7.84 0.51
CA HIS A 134 -4.46 7.85 -0.18
C HIS A 134 -3.47 8.77 0.54
N LEU A 135 -2.75 8.22 1.53
CA LEU A 135 -1.78 8.98 2.32
C LEU A 135 -0.66 9.56 1.43
N ALA A 136 -0.15 8.78 0.48
CA ALA A 136 0.91 9.22 -0.42
C ALA A 136 0.47 10.22 -1.51
N ALA A 137 -0.79 10.70 -1.53
CA ALA A 137 -1.22 11.75 -2.45
C ALA A 137 -0.44 13.07 -2.27
N VAL A 138 0.10 13.31 -1.06
CA VAL A 138 0.96 14.48 -0.77
C VAL A 138 2.41 14.29 -1.21
N TRP A 139 2.77 13.11 -1.72
CA TRP A 139 4.12 12.82 -2.18
C TRP A 139 4.32 13.27 -3.65
N PRO A 140 5.24 14.21 -3.94
CA PRO A 140 5.33 14.85 -5.26
C PRO A 140 5.60 13.90 -6.45
N LYS A 141 6.22 12.75 -6.20
CA LYS A 141 6.72 11.86 -7.26
C LYS A 141 5.64 11.38 -8.23
N TYR A 142 4.45 11.08 -7.71
CA TYR A 142 3.36 10.47 -8.49
C TYR A 142 2.09 11.33 -8.54
N GLN A 143 2.13 12.59 -8.09
CA GLN A 143 0.99 13.51 -8.12
C GLN A 143 0.41 13.77 -9.52
N HIS A 144 1.19 13.53 -10.57
CA HIS A 144 0.75 13.70 -11.97
C HIS A 144 -0.01 12.48 -12.52
N LEU A 145 -0.06 11.36 -11.78
CA LEU A 145 -0.75 10.14 -12.18
C LEU A 145 -2.15 10.11 -11.56
N GLU A 146 -3.17 10.42 -12.35
CA GLU A 146 -4.54 10.66 -11.85
C GLU A 146 -5.23 9.43 -11.23
N LEU A 147 -4.82 8.22 -11.63
CA LEU A 147 -5.40 6.95 -11.16
C LEU A 147 -4.47 6.20 -10.20
N PHE A 148 -3.41 6.85 -9.72
CA PHE A 148 -2.45 6.22 -8.83
C PHE A 148 -2.98 6.17 -7.39
N PHE A 149 -3.06 4.98 -6.81
CA PHE A 149 -3.42 4.74 -5.40
C PHE A 149 -2.33 3.93 -4.66
N GLY A 150 -1.06 4.16 -5.04
CA GLY A 150 0.09 3.46 -4.51
C GLY A 150 0.91 4.26 -3.49
N GLY A 151 2.08 3.74 -3.14
CA GLY A 151 2.97 4.33 -2.13
C GLY A 151 2.51 4.00 -0.71
N VAL A 152 1.56 4.77 -0.20
CA VAL A 152 0.96 4.57 1.13
C VAL A 152 -0.54 4.84 1.08
N CYS A 153 -1.34 3.84 1.44
CA CYS A 153 -2.80 3.95 1.46
C CYS A 153 -3.41 3.25 2.68
N SER A 154 -4.53 3.77 3.17
CA SER A 154 -5.23 3.30 4.37
C SER A 154 -6.65 2.86 4.03
N LEU A 155 -7.02 1.65 4.44
CA LEU A 155 -8.35 1.08 4.24
C LEU A 155 -8.80 0.35 5.49
N SER A 156 -10.11 0.38 5.77
CA SER A 156 -10.71 -0.43 6.82
C SER A 156 -10.74 -1.90 6.39
N MET A 157 -10.88 -2.81 7.37
CA MET A 157 -11.05 -4.23 7.05
C MET A 157 -12.24 -4.48 6.13
N GLU A 158 -13.32 -3.72 6.31
CA GLU A 158 -14.53 -3.79 5.48
C GLU A 158 -14.26 -3.34 4.04
N HIS A 159 -13.65 -2.16 3.84
CA HIS A 159 -13.36 -1.65 2.50
C HIS A 159 -12.47 -2.61 1.73
N PHE A 160 -11.37 -3.08 2.33
CA PHE A 160 -10.46 -3.99 1.64
C PHE A 160 -11.12 -5.33 1.30
N THR A 161 -12.03 -5.81 2.16
CA THR A 161 -12.80 -7.03 1.88
C THR A 161 -13.78 -6.86 0.73
N ILE A 162 -14.53 -5.75 0.69
CA ILE A 162 -15.48 -5.44 -0.39
C ILE A 162 -14.76 -5.33 -1.74
N LEU A 163 -13.56 -4.75 -1.75
CA LEU A 163 -12.74 -4.60 -2.95
C LEU A 163 -12.03 -5.90 -3.37
N ASP A 164 -12.16 -6.99 -2.60
CA ASP A 164 -11.39 -8.23 -2.80
C ASP A 164 -9.86 -7.98 -2.82
N GLY A 165 -9.38 -6.96 -2.11
CA GLY A 165 -7.96 -6.61 -2.02
C GLY A 165 -7.26 -6.29 -3.35
N TYR A 166 -5.94 -6.49 -3.37
CA TYR A 166 -5.10 -6.32 -4.57
C TYR A 166 -5.23 -7.51 -5.53
N PRO A 167 -4.91 -7.35 -6.83
CA PRO A 167 -4.83 -8.49 -7.74
C PRO A 167 -3.62 -9.40 -7.41
N ASN A 168 -3.79 -10.71 -7.53
CA ASN A 168 -2.75 -11.70 -7.17
C ASN A 168 -1.78 -12.03 -8.32
N ASP A 169 -2.05 -11.58 -9.54
CA ASP A 169 -1.38 -12.03 -10.76
C ASP A 169 -0.50 -10.95 -11.42
N PHE A 170 -0.19 -9.89 -10.66
CA PHE A 170 0.69 -8.80 -11.05
C PHE A 170 2.12 -9.09 -10.60
N TRP A 171 2.89 -9.63 -11.54
CA TRP A 171 4.29 -9.99 -11.34
C TRP A 171 5.21 -8.96 -12.01
N GLY A 172 6.07 -8.30 -11.24
CA GLY A 172 6.92 -7.19 -11.70
C GLY A 172 6.36 -5.82 -11.36
N TRP A 173 6.88 -4.77 -12.00
CA TRP A 173 6.51 -3.39 -11.70
C TRP A 173 5.22 -2.95 -12.41
N GLY A 174 4.27 -2.43 -11.63
CA GLY A 174 3.19 -1.54 -12.07
C GLY A 174 1.86 -2.22 -12.40
N GLY A 175 0.80 -1.45 -12.22
CA GLY A 175 -0.58 -1.79 -12.57
C GLY A 175 -1.41 -2.29 -11.38
N GLU A 176 -0.80 -2.80 -10.32
CA GLU A 176 -1.55 -3.35 -9.18
C GLU A 176 -2.25 -2.28 -8.34
N ASP A 177 -1.64 -1.10 -8.22
CA ASP A 177 -2.22 0.05 -7.51
C ASP A 177 -3.34 0.68 -8.34
N GLU A 178 -3.17 0.77 -9.67
CA GLU A 178 -4.20 1.23 -10.60
C GLU A 178 -5.40 0.26 -10.63
N GLU A 179 -5.15 -1.04 -10.59
CA GLU A 179 -6.21 -2.06 -10.50
C GLU A 179 -7.01 -1.91 -9.21
N LEU A 180 -6.36 -1.64 -8.06
CA LEU A 180 -7.07 -1.35 -6.82
C LEU A 180 -7.86 -0.03 -6.91
N TYR A 181 -7.30 1.01 -7.54
CA TYR A 181 -8.04 2.26 -7.82
C TYR A 181 -9.31 1.99 -8.64
N HIS A 182 -9.22 1.19 -9.70
CA HIS A 182 -10.38 0.85 -10.51
C HIS A 182 -11.45 0.10 -9.71
N ARG A 183 -11.07 -0.78 -8.77
CA ARG A 183 -12.03 -1.43 -7.88
C ARG A 183 -12.74 -0.44 -6.96
N ILE A 184 -12.06 0.60 -6.48
CA ILE A 184 -12.66 1.69 -5.68
C ILE A 184 -13.72 2.42 -6.53
N VAL A 185 -13.39 2.73 -7.78
CA VAL A 185 -14.32 3.38 -8.73
C VAL A 185 -15.52 2.50 -9.04
N ASP A 186 -15.30 1.22 -9.35
CA ASP A 186 -16.37 0.24 -9.65
C ASP A 186 -17.36 0.09 -8.48
N HIS A 187 -16.91 0.31 -7.24
CA HIS A 187 -17.75 0.28 -6.03
C HIS A 187 -18.31 1.66 -5.65
N ASN A 188 -18.17 2.68 -6.50
CA ASN A 188 -18.62 4.06 -6.26
C ASN A 188 -18.09 4.66 -4.95
N MET A 189 -16.91 4.22 -4.52
CA MET A 189 -16.25 4.75 -3.34
C MET A 189 -15.52 6.06 -3.68
N MET A 190 -15.43 6.93 -2.69
CA MET A 190 -14.61 8.14 -2.76
C MET A 190 -13.22 7.88 -2.19
N ILE A 191 -12.26 8.74 -2.54
CA ILE A 191 -10.90 8.68 -2.00
C ILE A 191 -10.65 9.90 -1.11
N LEU A 192 -10.18 9.66 0.10
CA LEU A 192 -9.71 10.71 1.00
C LEU A 192 -8.25 11.01 0.68
N ILE A 193 -7.87 12.28 0.76
CA ILE A 193 -6.49 12.74 0.56
C ILE A 193 -6.09 13.70 1.69
N PRO A 194 -4.88 13.59 2.27
CA PRO A 194 -4.40 14.51 3.30
C PRO A 194 -4.35 15.96 2.80
N SER A 195 -4.71 16.93 3.65
CA SER A 195 -4.59 18.35 3.33
C SER A 195 -3.17 18.90 3.50
N LYS A 196 -2.30 18.17 4.20
CA LYS A 196 -0.92 18.56 4.55
C LYS A 196 -0.07 17.35 4.89
N GLY A 197 1.23 17.58 4.97
CA GLY A 197 2.24 16.57 5.26
C GLY A 197 3.00 16.14 4.01
N SER A 198 3.96 15.25 4.19
CA SER A 198 4.84 14.79 3.12
C SER A 198 5.46 13.44 3.47
N PHE A 199 6.11 12.83 2.46
CA PHE A 199 6.91 11.63 2.61
C PHE A 199 8.32 11.87 2.08
N VAL A 200 9.31 11.35 2.79
CA VAL A 200 10.70 11.26 2.35
C VAL A 200 10.93 9.85 1.82
N GLU A 201 11.42 9.74 0.58
CA GLU A 201 11.82 8.47 -0.01
C GLU A 201 13.28 8.16 0.37
N LEU A 202 13.53 6.98 0.94
CA LEU A 202 14.86 6.46 1.22
C LEU A 202 15.59 6.19 -0.10
N GLU A 203 16.86 6.61 -0.17
CA GLU A 203 17.67 6.47 -1.39
C GLU A 203 17.75 5.01 -1.86
N HIS A 204 17.60 4.81 -3.17
CA HIS A 204 17.81 3.53 -3.83
C HIS A 204 17.93 3.69 -5.34
N ILE A 205 18.46 2.67 -6.00
CA ILE A 205 18.46 2.59 -7.46
C ILE A 205 17.04 2.28 -7.94
N HIS A 206 16.48 3.15 -8.77
CA HIS A 206 15.17 2.92 -9.38
C HIS A 206 15.27 1.80 -10.43
N THR A 207 14.78 0.61 -10.10
CA THR A 207 14.79 -0.56 -10.99
C THR A 207 13.68 -0.57 -12.02
N LYS A 208 12.71 0.36 -11.94
CA LYS A 208 11.62 0.48 -12.92
C LYS A 208 12.10 0.78 -14.34
N THR A 209 13.31 1.28 -14.50
CA THR A 209 13.95 1.59 -15.79
C THR A 209 14.73 0.39 -16.36
N ILE A 210 14.84 -0.72 -15.64
CA ILE A 210 15.49 -1.94 -16.12
C ILE A 210 14.59 -2.57 -17.21
N PRO A 211 15.16 -3.04 -18.34
CA PRO A 211 14.39 -3.76 -19.36
C PRO A 211 13.56 -4.90 -18.78
N ASP A 212 12.33 -5.06 -19.25
CA ASP A 212 11.36 -6.11 -18.83
C ASP A 212 10.95 -6.10 -17.35
N ALA A 213 11.31 -5.05 -16.61
CA ALA A 213 10.92 -4.88 -15.21
C ALA A 213 9.44 -4.48 -15.08
N VAL A 214 8.95 -3.66 -16.01
CA VAL A 214 7.55 -3.18 -16.06
C VAL A 214 6.65 -4.23 -16.69
N ASN A 215 5.49 -4.45 -16.09
CA ASN A 215 4.50 -5.39 -16.61
C ASN A 215 3.60 -4.72 -17.67
N GLN A 216 4.15 -4.49 -18.86
CA GLN A 216 3.43 -3.82 -19.95
C GLN A 216 2.11 -4.52 -20.31
N GLN A 217 2.12 -5.87 -20.30
CA GLN A 217 0.93 -6.67 -20.58
C GLN A 217 -0.22 -6.38 -19.60
N ARG A 218 0.07 -6.06 -18.34
CA ARG A 218 -0.98 -5.76 -17.35
C ARG A 218 -1.57 -4.37 -17.54
N PHE A 219 -0.75 -3.37 -17.89
CA PHE A 219 -1.29 -2.07 -18.29
C PHE A 219 -2.22 -2.19 -19.51
N ASP A 220 -1.85 -3.03 -20.48
CA ASP A 220 -2.71 -3.29 -21.65
C ASP A 220 -4.01 -4.00 -21.26
N GLN A 221 -3.97 -4.90 -20.27
CA GLN A 221 -5.18 -5.57 -19.76
C GLN A 221 -6.08 -4.63 -18.97
N ILE A 222 -5.53 -3.72 -18.17
CA ILE A 222 -6.29 -2.67 -17.49
C ILE A 222 -6.95 -1.76 -18.53
N ALA A 223 -6.23 -1.36 -19.58
CA ALA A 223 -6.77 -0.60 -20.71
C ALA A 223 -7.97 -1.29 -21.38
N GLN A 224 -7.94 -2.61 -21.44
CA GLN A 224 -8.96 -3.43 -22.08
C GLN A 224 -10.00 -3.98 -21.10
N ARG A 225 -9.96 -3.57 -19.82
CA ARG A 225 -10.86 -4.05 -18.78
C ARG A 225 -12.29 -3.73 -19.17
N LYS A 226 -13.04 -4.76 -19.52
CA LYS A 226 -14.51 -4.74 -19.47
C LYS A 226 -14.87 -4.94 -18.01
N HIS A 227 -15.93 -4.31 -17.48
CA HIS A 227 -16.39 -4.41 -16.08
C HIS A 227 -16.79 -5.84 -15.60
N GLN A 228 -16.05 -6.87 -15.99
CA GLN A 228 -16.22 -8.25 -15.58
C GLN A 228 -15.43 -8.47 -14.30
N VAL A 229 -16.15 -8.89 -13.27
CA VAL A 229 -15.57 -9.33 -12.00
C VAL A 229 -14.77 -10.61 -12.25
N GLN A 230 -13.45 -10.49 -12.41
CA GLN A 230 -12.56 -11.64 -12.27
C GLN A 230 -12.29 -11.84 -10.79
N SER A 231 -12.57 -13.03 -10.27
CA SER A 231 -12.12 -13.44 -8.94
C SER A 231 -10.58 -13.48 -8.95
N ASN A 232 -9.94 -12.45 -8.41
CA ASN A 232 -8.49 -12.29 -8.39
C ASN A 232 -8.11 -11.35 -7.25
N GLY A 233 -8.02 -11.90 -6.03
CA GLY A 233 -7.98 -11.10 -4.83
C GLY A 233 -7.81 -11.93 -3.57
N ILE A 234 -8.17 -11.37 -2.42
CA ILE A 234 -8.10 -12.11 -1.14
C ILE A 234 -8.98 -13.39 -1.15
N SER A 235 -10.09 -13.36 -1.90
CA SER A 235 -11.05 -14.46 -2.01
C SER A 235 -10.47 -15.73 -2.62
N ASN A 236 -9.42 -15.60 -3.43
CA ASN A 236 -8.72 -16.72 -4.06
C ASN A 236 -7.20 -16.67 -3.87
N LEU A 237 -6.75 -16.01 -2.80
CA LEU A 237 -5.34 -15.95 -2.43
C LEU A 237 -4.81 -17.36 -2.15
N GLN A 238 -3.78 -17.76 -2.89
CA GLN A 238 -3.10 -19.04 -2.71
C GLN A 238 -1.62 -18.82 -2.44
N LEU A 239 -1.11 -19.49 -1.42
CA LEU A 239 0.29 -19.48 -1.03
C LEU A 239 0.83 -20.91 -1.11
N THR A 240 2.06 -21.06 -1.55
CA THR A 240 2.76 -22.35 -1.46
C THR A 240 3.10 -22.65 -0.01
N LYS A 241 3.60 -21.65 0.73
CA LYS A 241 3.98 -21.80 2.13
C LYS A 241 4.07 -20.45 2.84
N LEU A 242 3.65 -20.41 4.10
CA LEU A 242 3.89 -19.32 5.04
C LEU A 242 4.75 -19.86 6.19
N TYR A 243 5.83 -19.18 6.53
CA TYR A 243 6.72 -19.57 7.63
C TYR A 243 6.35 -18.83 8.93
N GLU A 244 6.79 -19.39 10.06
CA GLU A 244 6.70 -18.72 11.36
C GLU A 244 7.38 -17.34 11.33
N PRO A 245 6.80 -16.32 12.00
CA PRO A 245 7.33 -14.97 11.94
C PRO A 245 8.68 -14.82 12.65
N GLU A 246 9.55 -14.04 12.03
CA GLU A 246 10.72 -13.45 12.68
C GLU A 246 10.29 -12.17 13.42
N LYS A 247 10.48 -12.13 14.74
CA LYS A 247 10.20 -10.91 15.52
C LYS A 247 11.31 -9.88 15.30
N LEU A 248 10.97 -8.75 14.69
CA LEU A 248 11.92 -7.66 14.44
C LEU A 248 12.07 -6.73 15.65
N ASN A 249 10.97 -6.43 16.34
CA ASN A 249 10.96 -5.73 17.63
C ASN A 249 9.63 -6.01 18.40
N SER A 250 9.29 -5.21 19.42
CA SER A 250 8.07 -5.39 20.22
C SER A 250 6.76 -5.19 19.44
N HIS A 251 6.76 -4.42 18.36
CA HIS A 251 5.59 -4.09 17.54
C HIS A 251 5.68 -4.63 16.11
N ALA A 252 6.83 -5.14 15.67
CA ALA A 252 7.09 -5.52 14.29
C ALA A 252 7.48 -6.99 14.15
N SER A 253 6.89 -7.66 13.17
CA SER A 253 7.23 -9.03 12.77
C SER A 253 7.36 -9.15 11.25
N LYS A 254 8.27 -10.01 10.80
CA LYS A 254 8.49 -10.32 9.38
C LYS A 254 8.08 -11.75 9.09
N TYR A 255 7.30 -11.93 8.03
CA TYR A 255 6.74 -13.21 7.61
C TYR A 255 7.31 -13.56 6.25
N LEU A 256 8.07 -14.66 6.18
CA LEU A 256 8.55 -15.20 4.90
C LEU A 256 7.44 -16.02 4.23
N VAL A 257 7.19 -15.77 2.96
CA VAL A 257 6.15 -16.46 2.17
C VAL A 257 6.70 -16.94 0.83
N VAL A 258 6.28 -18.13 0.43
CA VAL A 258 6.46 -18.70 -0.90
C VAL A 258 5.13 -18.58 -1.63
N LEU A 259 5.11 -17.82 -2.73
CA LEU A 259 3.88 -17.47 -3.44
C LEU A 259 3.45 -18.53 -4.46
#